data_AF-A0A0Q0RV68-F1
#
_entry.id   AF-A0A0Q0RV68-F1
#
_cell.length_a   1.000
_cell.length_b   1.000
_cell.length_c   1.000
_cell.angle_alpha   90.00
_cell.angle_beta   90.00
_cell.angle_gamma   90.00
#
_symmetry.space_group_name_H-M   'P 1'
#
loop_
_entity.id
_entity.type
_entity.pdbx_description
1 polymer ?
#
loop_
_entity_poly.entity_id
_entity_poly.type
_entity_poly.pdbx_seq_one_letter_code
_entity_poly.pdbx_strand_id
1 'polypeptide(L)'
;MVINLTVCAVAVLFGGFDYFFITILSFGFLMSIAFKELYRQNDYLFYSNNGISKIHLLVFAYAFTFFTTILIGFITFVIKNVF
;
A
#
# COMPACT_ATOMS: atom_id res chain seq x y z
N MET A 1 1.33 8.78 1.03
CA MET A 1 1.08 8.29 -0.34
C MET A 1 2.20 8.70 -1.30
N VAL A 2 2.56 10.00 -1.39
CA VAL A 2 3.64 10.48 -2.26
C VAL A 2 4.96 9.75 -2.00
N ILE A 3 5.43 9.68 -0.74
CA ILE A 3 6.68 8.98 -0.38
C ILE A 3 6.69 7.51 -0.82
N ASN A 4 5.57 6.81 -0.61
CA ASN A 4 5.46 5.41 -1.03
C ASN A 4 5.55 5.28 -2.56
N LEU A 5 4.84 6.14 -3.31
CA LEU A 5 4.92 6.21 -4.76
C LEU A 5 6.35 6.55 -5.23
N THR A 6 7.07 7.43 -4.53
CA THR A 6 8.45 7.78 -4.87
C THR A 6 9.38 6.58 -4.68
N VAL A 7 9.25 5.86 -3.55
CA VAL A 7 10.05 4.66 -3.27
C VAL A 7 9.73 3.54 -4.26
N CYS A 8 8.45 3.35 -4.61
CA CYS A 8 8.05 2.40 -5.63
C CYS A 8 8.55 2.78 -7.03
N ALA A 9 8.55 4.06 -7.39
CA ALA A 9 9.09 4.54 -8.66
C ALA A 9 10.62 4.32 -8.75
N VAL A 10 11.35 4.53 -7.65
CA VAL A 10 12.77 4.20 -7.55
C VAL A 10 12.98 2.69 -7.73
N ALA A 11 12.17 1.84 -7.08
CA ALA A 11 12.25 0.39 -7.24
C ALA A 11 12.01 -0.05 -8.69
N VAL A 12 11.08 0.59 -9.41
CA VAL A 12 10.85 0.36 -10.85
C VAL A 12 12.08 0.73 -11.67
N LEU A 13 12.67 1.90 -11.41
CA LEU A 13 13.81 2.40 -12.18
C LEU A 13 15.06 1.50 -12.09
N PHE A 14 15.29 0.88 -10.94
CA PHE A 14 16.50 0.07 -10.69
C PHE A 14 16.29 -1.44 -10.81
N GLY A 15 15.09 -1.96 -10.52
CA GLY A 15 14.79 -3.40 -10.53
C GLY A 15 13.79 -3.85 -11.59
N GLY A 16 13.09 -2.91 -12.24
CA GLY A 16 11.97 -3.21 -13.13
C GLY A 16 10.64 -3.40 -12.38
N PHE A 17 9.58 -3.69 -13.13
CA PHE A 17 8.22 -3.75 -12.58
C PHE A 17 8.01 -4.88 -11.56
N ASP A 18 8.81 -5.94 -11.57
CA ASP A 18 8.70 -7.02 -10.58
C ASP A 18 8.99 -6.51 -9.16
N TYR A 19 9.94 -5.57 -9.04
CA TYR A 19 10.31 -4.96 -7.75
C TYR A 19 9.29 -3.91 -7.27
N PHE A 20 8.49 -3.34 -8.18
CA PHE A 20 7.38 -2.46 -7.82
C PHE A 20 6.38 -3.18 -6.92
N PHE A 21 5.98 -4.40 -7.29
CA PHE A 21 4.97 -5.16 -6.56
C PHE A 21 5.45 -5.53 -5.15
N ILE A 22 6.70 -5.96 -5.04
CA ILE A 22 7.30 -6.29 -3.74
C ILE A 22 7.37 -5.04 -2.86
N THR A 23 7.82 -3.92 -3.41
CA THR A 23 8.05 -2.68 -2.65
C THR A 23 6.74 -2.02 -2.22
N ILE A 24 5.73 -2.00 -3.08
CA ILE A 24 4.43 -1.37 -2.76
C ILE A 24 3.68 -2.15 -1.68
N LEU A 25 3.77 -3.48 -1.71
CA LEU A 25 3.04 -4.38 -0.81
C LEU A 25 3.73 -4.50 0.56
N SER A 26 5.06 -4.39 0.62
CA SER A 26 5.82 -4.43 1.87
C SER A 26 6.03 -3.03 2.47
N PHE A 27 6.82 -2.19 1.80
CA PHE A 27 7.22 -0.88 2.30
C PHE A 27 6.03 0.09 2.37
N GLY A 28 5.17 0.06 1.36
CA GLY A 28 4.01 0.93 1.31
C GLY A 28 3.00 0.69 2.42
N PHE A 29 2.72 -0.58 2.68
CA PHE A 29 1.83 -0.97 3.76
C PHE A 29 2.43 -0.63 5.13
N LEU A 30 3.68 -0.99 5.38
CA LEU A 30 4.36 -0.71 6.66
C LEU A 30 4.47 0.79 6.94
N MET A 31 4.82 1.60 5.96
CA MET A 31 4.88 3.06 6.13
C MET A 31 3.50 3.68 6.35
N SER A 32 2.45 3.14 5.76
CA SER A 32 1.09 3.61 6.00
C SER A 32 0.65 3.38 7.45
N ILE A 33 1.02 2.23 8.03
CA ILE A 33 0.80 1.92 9.44
C ILE A 33 1.64 2.86 10.31
N ALA A 34 2.94 2.93 10.07
CA ALA A 34 3.86 3.74 10.88
C ALA A 34 3.44 5.21 10.90
N PHE A 35 3.03 5.78 9.77
CA PHE A 35 2.54 7.15 9.70
C PHE A 35 1.26 7.34 10.52
N LYS A 36 0.31 6.40 10.46
CA LYS A 36 -0.95 6.47 11.20
C LYS A 36 -0.71 6.37 12.72
N GLU A 37 0.22 5.52 13.12
CA GLU A 37 0.56 5.24 14.52
C GLU A 37 1.34 6.40 15.18
N LEU A 38 2.22 7.06 14.42
CA LEU A 38 3.05 8.17 14.90
C LEU A 38 2.32 9.51 14.89
N TYR A 39 1.47 9.77 13.89
CA TYR A 39 0.93 11.11 13.66
C TYR A 39 -0.59 11.25 13.83
N ARG A 40 -1.37 10.15 13.84
CA ARG A 40 -2.86 10.21 13.81
C ARG A 40 -3.51 9.36 14.90
N GLN A 41 -2.97 9.42 16.12
CA GLN A 41 -3.51 8.67 17.27
C GLN A 41 -4.96 9.07 17.62
N ASN A 42 -5.34 10.33 17.40
CA ASN A 42 -6.71 10.79 17.65
C ASN A 42 -7.74 10.18 16.69
N ASP A 43 -7.36 9.86 15.46
CA ASP A 43 -8.26 9.20 14.50
C ASP A 43 -8.58 7.77 14.95
N TYR A 44 -7.65 7.11 15.65
CA TYR A 44 -7.90 5.80 16.25
C TYR A 44 -8.99 5.83 17.32
N LEU A 45 -9.07 6.90 18.12
CA LEU A 45 -10.14 7.08 19.10
C LEU A 45 -11.51 7.20 18.42
N PHE A 46 -11.59 7.87 17.27
CA PHE A 46 -12.82 7.92 16.48
C PHE A 46 -13.26 6.54 16.01
N TYR A 47 -12.35 5.73 15.44
CA TYR A 47 -12.69 4.37 14.99
C TYR A 47 -13.09 3.46 16.16
N SER A 48 -12.37 3.56 17.28
CA SER A 48 -12.68 2.81 18.50
C SER A 48 -14.04 3.19 19.07
N ASN A 49 -14.40 4.47 19.10
CA ASN A 49 -15.71 4.94 19.56
C ASN A 49 -16.86 4.47 18.66
N ASN A 50 -16.59 4.20 17.39
CA ASN A 50 -17.55 3.63 16.44
C ASN A 50 -17.51 2.08 16.40
N GLY A 51 -16.82 1.43 17.35
CA GLY A 51 -16.76 -0.03 17.46
C GLY A 51 -15.87 -0.72 16.43
N ILE A 52 -15.10 0.04 15.64
CA ILE A 52 -14.18 -0.53 14.65
C ILE A 52 -12.86 -0.84 15.33
N SER A 53 -12.51 -2.14 15.39
CA SER A 53 -11.26 -2.56 16.01
C SER A 53 -10.05 -2.25 15.12
N LYS A 54 -8.90 -2.03 15.77
CA LYS A 54 -7.60 -1.81 15.12
C LYS A 54 -7.21 -2.91 14.14
N ILE A 55 -7.56 -4.15 14.46
CA ILE A 55 -7.28 -5.32 13.61
C ILE A 55 -8.07 -5.23 12.30
N HIS A 56 -9.34 -4.82 12.34
CA HIS A 56 -10.13 -4.64 11.11
C HIS A 56 -9.52 -3.59 10.17
N LEU A 57 -9.03 -2.48 10.74
CA LEU A 57 -8.35 -1.45 9.97
C LEU A 57 -7.05 -1.96 9.32
N LEU A 58 -6.25 -2.73 10.05
CA LEU A 58 -5.01 -3.32 9.54
C LEU A 58 -5.28 -4.35 8.43
N VAL A 59 -6.23 -5.26 8.66
CA VAL A 59 -6.62 -6.28 7.68
C VAL A 59 -7.19 -5.63 6.42
N PHE A 60 -8.05 -4.62 6.56
CA PHE A 60 -8.62 -3.90 5.42
C PHE A 60 -7.54 -3.16 4.63
N ALA A 61 -6.62 -2.46 5.31
CA ALA A 61 -5.53 -1.77 4.64
C ALA A 61 -4.59 -2.74 3.91
N TYR A 62 -4.33 -3.91 4.49
CA TYR A 62 -3.50 -4.94 3.85
C TYR A 62 -4.19 -5.52 2.62
N ALA A 63 -5.47 -5.88 2.76
CA ALA A 63 -6.29 -6.40 1.67
C ALA A 63 -6.39 -5.39 0.52
N PHE A 64 -6.63 -4.11 0.81
CA PHE A 64 -6.68 -3.05 -0.19
C PHE A 64 -5.33 -2.92 -0.92
N THR A 65 -4.22 -2.90 -0.18
CA THR A 65 -2.87 -2.84 -0.77
C THR A 65 -2.63 -4.03 -1.69
N PHE A 66 -3.00 -5.24 -1.26
CA PHE A 66 -2.91 -6.46 -2.05
C PHE A 66 -3.71 -6.37 -3.37
N PHE A 67 -4.98 -5.97 -3.30
CA PHE A 67 -5.82 -5.83 -4.50
C PHE A 67 -5.30 -4.76 -5.46
N THR A 68 -4.85 -3.60 -4.96
CA THR A 68 -4.25 -2.56 -5.82
C THR A 68 -2.98 -3.05 -6.50
N THR A 69 -2.17 -3.86 -5.80
CA THR A 69 -0.95 -4.45 -6.35
C THR A 69 -1.27 -5.42 -7.50
N ILE A 70 -2.26 -6.30 -7.32
CA ILE A 70 -2.75 -7.19 -8.39
C ILE A 70 -3.25 -6.38 -9.58
N LEU A 71 -4.05 -5.34 -9.34
CA LEU A 71 -4.64 -4.52 -10.38
C LEU A 71 -3.57 -3.82 -11.22
N ILE A 72 -2.56 -3.22 -10.57
CA ILE A 72 -1.44 -2.59 -11.29
C ILE A 72 -0.63 -3.66 -12.04
N GLY A 73 -0.43 -4.84 -11.45
CA GLY A 73 0.25 -5.97 -12.10
C GLY A 73 -0.45 -6.44 -13.35
N PHE A 74 -1.77 -6.54 -13.28
CA PHE A 74 -2.61 -6.87 -14.42
C PHE A 74 -2.53 -5.80 -15.52
N ILE A 75 -2.63 -4.51 -15.16
CA ILE A 75 -2.50 -3.41 -16.14
C ILE A 75 -1.14 -3.46 -16.84
N THR A 76 -0.04 -3.58 -16.09
CA THR A 76 1.31 -3.66 -16.65
C THR A 76 1.47 -4.88 -17.56
N PHE A 77 0.93 -6.04 -17.16
CA PHE A 77 0.94 -7.24 -17.98
C PHE A 77 0.19 -7.04 -19.29
N VAL A 78 -1.02 -6.45 -19.26
CA VAL A 78 -1.81 -6.17 -20.45
C VAL A 78 -1.05 -5.22 -21.37
N ILE A 79 -0.51 -4.11 -20.85
CA ILE A 79 0.26 -3.15 -21.65
C ILE A 79 1.42 -3.84 -22.37
N LYS A 80 2.19 -4.68 -21.67
CA LYS A 80 3.37 -5.35 -22.23
C LYS A 80 3.07 -6.42 -23.28
N ASN A 81 1.88 -7.04 -23.23
CA ASN A 81 1.50 -8.11 -24.16
C ASN A 81 0.62 -7.61 -25.31
N VAL A 82 0.00 -6.43 -25.18
CA VAL A 82 -0.87 -5.85 -26.20
C VAL A 82 -0.14 -4.82 -27.06
N PHE A 83 0.82 -4.07 -26.50
CA PHE A 83 1.65 -3.10 -27.20
C PHE A 83 3.10 -3.59 -27.28
#